data_AF-A0A1G1MI76-F1
#
_entry.id   AF-A0A1G1MI76-F1
#
_cell.length_a   1.000
_cell.length_b   1.000
_cell.length_c   1.000
_cell.angle_alpha   90.00
_cell.angle_beta   90.00
_cell.angle_gamma   90.00
#
_symmetry.space_group_name_H-M   'P 1'
#
loop_
_entity.id
_entity.type
_entity.pdbx_description
1 polymer ?
#
loop_
_entity_poly.entity_id
_entity_poly.type
_entity_poly.pdbx_seq_one_letter_code
_entity_poly.pdbx_strand_id
1 'polypeptide(L)'
;MDAFLGEQVTWVWFAAAFGTGLALNLTPCVYPMVPVTIAFFSGQGQGRIGYVVWLGVAYVAGISLMYAGLGTLAAQTGALFGSWLQHPAVLMGVAALIVALSLSMFGLYELQPPSWLTQRFGRATAGPLGAFIMGLTVGLIAAPCIGPFLLSLLLVVSQLANPWLGFSLLLMTGLGMGLPYIVLGVLAHRLARLPKAGKWLVWSKRVLGTILLAFSVYLIAIAVRQGRSDGGMEHSTVAWQPYSYAKLQQAFQANQPVLVDIYADWCLPCVEMDHVTFRHPDVAARLSSFVTLRVDATGGISREAQALLDQYDVFGVPTILLFDASGREHPELRIQGFLPPQRFLDRLAQITGIPER
;
A
#
# COMPACT_ATOMS: atom_id res chain seq x y z
N MET A 1 -27.87 -6.49 -21.30
CA MET A 1 -27.33 -7.61 -20.50
C MET A 1 -26.24 -7.15 -19.53
N ASP A 2 -25.71 -5.93 -19.74
CA ASP A 2 -24.64 -5.32 -18.95
C ASP A 2 -25.08 -4.74 -17.59
N ALA A 3 -26.36 -4.39 -17.44
CA ALA A 3 -26.90 -3.93 -16.15
C ALA A 3 -26.99 -5.05 -15.10
N PHE A 4 -27.33 -6.29 -15.52
CA PHE A 4 -27.41 -7.45 -14.63
C PHE A 4 -26.04 -7.97 -14.19
N LEU A 5 -25.02 -7.85 -15.06
CA LEU A 5 -23.64 -8.14 -14.70
C LEU A 5 -23.08 -7.07 -13.76
N GLY A 6 -23.45 -5.80 -13.92
CA GLY A 6 -23.13 -4.74 -12.96
C GLY A 6 -23.72 -5.00 -11.57
N GLU A 7 -24.99 -5.42 -11.47
CA GLU A 7 -25.67 -5.67 -10.19
C GLU A 7 -25.11 -6.89 -9.44
N GLN A 8 -24.81 -7.99 -10.14
CA GLN A 8 -24.17 -9.17 -9.53
C GLN A 8 -22.72 -8.88 -9.13
N VAL A 9 -21.98 -8.13 -9.94
CA VAL A 9 -20.61 -7.71 -9.61
C VAL A 9 -20.62 -6.84 -8.35
N THR A 10 -21.57 -5.90 -8.22
CA THR A 10 -21.64 -4.99 -7.06
C THR A 10 -21.92 -5.75 -5.75
N TRP A 11 -22.80 -6.75 -5.75
CA TRP A 11 -23.03 -7.61 -4.57
C TRP A 11 -21.80 -8.46 -4.19
N VAL A 12 -21.09 -9.00 -5.19
CA VAL A 12 -19.86 -9.76 -4.96
C VAL A 12 -18.76 -8.86 -4.38
N TRP A 13 -18.63 -7.62 -4.85
CA TRP A 13 -17.70 -6.62 -4.29
C TRP A 13 -18.03 -6.26 -2.84
N PHE A 14 -19.31 -6.07 -2.50
CA PHE A 14 -19.74 -5.83 -1.12
C PHE A 14 -19.48 -7.04 -0.21
N ALA A 15 -19.81 -8.25 -0.68
CA ALA A 15 -19.53 -9.47 0.06
C ALA A 15 -18.02 -9.71 0.25
N ALA A 16 -17.21 -9.41 -0.78
CA ALA A 16 -15.76 -9.49 -0.71
C ALA A 16 -15.17 -8.43 0.25
N ALA A 17 -15.66 -7.20 0.24
CA ALA A 17 -15.22 -6.14 1.16
C ALA A 17 -15.57 -6.49 2.62
N PHE A 18 -16.79 -6.99 2.86
CA PHE A 18 -17.21 -7.44 4.19
C PHE A 18 -16.40 -8.67 4.64
N GLY A 19 -16.23 -9.66 3.76
CA GLY A 19 -15.42 -10.85 4.01
C GLY A 19 -13.95 -10.51 4.27
N THR A 20 -13.41 -9.52 3.58
CA THR A 20 -12.04 -9.04 3.83
C THR A 20 -11.94 -8.33 5.17
N GLY A 21 -12.90 -7.46 5.52
CA GLY A 21 -12.96 -6.85 6.86
C GLY A 21 -12.98 -7.90 7.98
N LEU A 22 -13.66 -9.02 7.75
CA LEU A 22 -13.68 -10.17 8.66
C LEU A 22 -12.33 -10.91 8.68
N ALA A 23 -11.73 -11.15 7.50
CA ALA A 23 -10.41 -11.79 7.39
C ALA A 23 -9.30 -10.95 8.02
N LEU A 24 -9.41 -9.62 7.97
CA LEU A 24 -8.45 -8.72 8.58
C LEU A 24 -8.47 -8.78 10.12
N ASN A 25 -9.57 -9.24 10.75
CA ASN A 25 -9.57 -9.53 12.19
C ASN A 25 -8.67 -10.73 12.56
N LEU A 26 -8.37 -11.63 11.60
CA LEU A 26 -7.41 -12.72 11.79
C LEU A 26 -5.94 -12.26 11.68
N THR A 27 -5.69 -11.00 11.30
CA THR A 27 -4.31 -10.53 11.15
C THR A 27 -3.62 -10.37 12.51
N PRO A 28 -2.31 -10.68 12.57
CA PRO A 28 -1.56 -10.62 13.82
C PRO A 28 -1.45 -9.20 14.41
N CYS A 29 -1.76 -8.16 13.64
CA CYS A 29 -1.72 -6.76 14.06
C CYS A 29 -2.96 -6.31 14.83
N VAL A 30 -4.11 -6.95 14.60
CA VAL A 30 -5.42 -6.58 15.18
C VAL A 30 -5.68 -7.35 16.48
N TYR A 31 -5.13 -8.55 16.58
CA TYR A 31 -5.27 -9.42 17.76
C TYR A 31 -4.82 -8.79 19.09
N PRO A 32 -3.71 -8.02 19.17
CA PRO A 32 -3.29 -7.35 20.41
C PRO A 32 -4.28 -6.30 20.92
N MET A 33 -5.08 -5.71 20.02
CA MET A 33 -6.04 -4.67 20.37
C MET A 33 -7.30 -5.25 21.00
N VAL A 34 -7.75 -6.45 20.60
CA VAL A 34 -8.94 -7.12 21.16
C VAL A 34 -9.00 -7.10 22.70
N PRO A 35 -7.97 -7.53 23.44
CA PRO A 35 -8.00 -7.50 24.90
C PRO A 35 -7.98 -6.07 25.47
N VAL A 36 -7.32 -5.11 24.81
CA VAL A 36 -7.31 -3.69 25.22
C VAL A 36 -8.70 -3.10 25.06
N THR A 37 -9.37 -3.37 23.94
CA THR A 37 -10.73 -2.88 23.67
C THR A 37 -11.74 -3.51 24.64
N ILE A 38 -11.60 -4.82 24.95
CA ILE A 38 -12.42 -5.49 25.96
C ILE A 38 -12.18 -4.86 27.35
N ALA A 39 -10.93 -4.61 27.75
CA ALA A 39 -10.61 -3.97 29.02
C ALA A 39 -11.24 -2.57 29.11
N PHE A 40 -11.15 -1.79 28.03
CA PHE A 40 -11.75 -0.45 27.94
C PHE A 40 -13.29 -0.49 28.03
N PHE A 41 -13.95 -1.33 27.24
CA PHE A 41 -15.42 -1.46 27.27
C PHE A 41 -15.92 -2.05 28.60
N SER A 42 -15.16 -2.97 29.21
CA SER A 42 -15.49 -3.53 30.53
C SER A 42 -15.36 -2.49 31.65
N GLY A 43 -14.40 -1.56 31.55
CA GLY A 43 -14.20 -0.50 32.52
C GLY A 43 -15.18 0.67 32.39
N GLN A 44 -15.71 0.93 31.18
CA GLN A 44 -16.65 2.02 30.91
C GLN A 44 -18.11 1.59 30.80
N GLY A 45 -18.39 0.30 30.63
CA GLY A 45 -19.74 -0.24 30.64
C GLY A 45 -20.33 -0.17 32.05
N GLN A 46 -21.00 0.94 32.39
CA GLN A 46 -21.75 1.16 33.64
C GLN A 46 -22.98 0.22 33.78
N GLY A 47 -22.81 -1.09 33.53
CA GLY A 47 -23.87 -2.11 33.64
C GLY A 47 -24.97 -2.04 32.57
N ARG A 48 -24.91 -1.10 31.61
CA ARG A 48 -25.92 -0.92 30.56
C ARG A 48 -25.37 -1.33 29.19
N ILE A 49 -25.92 -2.40 28.62
CA ILE A 49 -25.60 -2.89 27.26
C ILE A 49 -25.78 -1.79 26.21
N GLY A 50 -26.82 -0.96 26.34
CA GLY A 50 -27.07 0.15 25.40
C GLY A 50 -25.93 1.17 25.34
N TYR A 51 -25.24 1.41 26.46
CA TYR A 51 -24.09 2.32 26.48
C TYR A 51 -22.88 1.72 25.76
N VAL A 52 -22.63 0.42 25.94
CA VAL A 52 -21.55 -0.32 25.26
C VAL A 52 -21.78 -0.34 23.74
N VAL A 53 -23.02 -0.56 23.30
CA VAL A 53 -23.38 -0.51 21.86
C VAL A 53 -23.13 0.88 21.29
N TRP A 54 -23.54 1.93 22.00
CA TRP A 54 -23.31 3.31 21.56
C TRP A 54 -21.82 3.67 21.48
N LEU A 55 -21.04 3.18 22.45
CA LEU A 55 -19.59 3.33 22.46
C LEU A 55 -18.93 2.59 21.28
N GLY A 56 -19.44 1.39 20.95
CA GLY A 56 -19.03 0.62 19.78
C GLY A 56 -19.35 1.34 18.46
N VAL A 57 -20.53 1.95 18.34
CA VAL A 57 -20.88 2.76 17.16
C VAL A 57 -19.95 3.96 17.02
N ALA A 58 -19.63 4.66 18.11
CA ALA A 58 -18.67 5.77 18.09
C ALA A 58 -17.26 5.32 17.68
N TYR A 59 -16.82 4.15 18.13
CA TYR A 59 -15.55 3.55 17.73
C TYR A 59 -15.51 3.20 16.23
N VAL A 60 -16.56 2.56 15.71
CA VAL A 60 -16.69 2.22 14.27
C VAL A 60 -16.77 3.47 13.41
N ALA A 61 -17.48 4.50 13.87
CA ALA A 61 -17.54 5.78 13.19
C ALA A 61 -16.15 6.41 13.03
N GLY A 62 -15.29 6.34 14.06
CA GLY A 62 -13.90 6.83 14.00
C GLY A 62 -13.03 6.10 12.98
N ILE A 63 -13.11 4.76 12.93
CA ILE A 63 -12.38 3.94 11.95
C ILE A 63 -12.87 4.25 10.53
N SER A 64 -14.19 4.30 10.33
CA SER A 64 -14.78 4.59 9.02
C SER A 64 -14.41 5.99 8.52
N LEU A 65 -14.41 7.00 9.39
CA LEU A 65 -13.99 8.35 9.02
C LEU A 65 -12.52 8.39 8.61
N MET A 66 -11.67 7.62 9.31
CA MET A 66 -10.24 7.57 9.00
C MET A 66 -9.95 6.87 7.67
N TYR A 67 -10.59 5.72 7.40
CA TYR A 67 -10.42 5.06 6.10
C TYR A 67 -11.05 5.84 4.95
N ALA A 68 -12.17 6.51 5.18
CA ALA A 68 -12.73 7.45 4.20
C ALA A 68 -11.74 8.60 3.92
N GLY A 69 -11.13 9.18 4.96
CA GLY A 69 -10.12 10.23 4.83
C GLY A 69 -8.86 9.76 4.08
N LEU A 70 -8.34 8.58 4.42
CA LEU A 70 -7.21 8.00 3.69
C LEU A 70 -7.57 7.68 2.24
N GLY A 71 -8.79 7.18 1.99
CA GLY A 71 -9.29 6.89 0.65
C GLY A 71 -9.46 8.15 -0.22
N THR A 72 -9.99 9.24 0.34
CA THR A 72 -10.15 10.52 -0.40
C THR A 72 -8.81 11.21 -0.65
N LEU A 73 -7.87 11.11 0.30
CA LEU A 73 -6.49 11.58 0.10
C LEU A 73 -5.78 10.75 -0.96
N ALA A 74 -5.92 9.41 -0.92
CA ALA A 74 -5.34 8.51 -1.92
C ALA A 74 -5.96 8.73 -3.32
N ALA A 75 -7.27 8.99 -3.42
CA ALA A 75 -7.92 9.28 -4.70
C ALA A 75 -7.38 10.56 -5.36
N GLN A 76 -7.02 11.57 -4.57
CA GLN A 76 -6.44 12.83 -5.07
C GLN A 76 -4.95 12.73 -5.32
N THR A 77 -4.23 11.84 -4.62
CA THR A 77 -2.76 11.71 -4.71
C THR A 77 -2.29 10.56 -5.59
N GLY A 78 -3.18 9.64 -5.98
CA GLY A 78 -3.04 8.64 -7.04
C GLY A 78 -1.75 7.82 -7.00
N ALA A 79 -0.71 8.32 -7.66
CA ALA A 79 0.60 7.69 -7.79
C ALA A 79 1.62 8.11 -6.71
N LEU A 80 1.45 9.28 -6.09
CA LEU A 80 2.41 9.83 -5.11
C LEU A 80 2.37 9.10 -3.76
N PHE A 81 1.23 8.48 -3.43
CA PHE A 81 1.08 7.79 -2.15
C PHE A 81 1.86 6.47 -2.13
N GLY A 82 1.96 5.77 -3.27
CA GLY A 82 2.75 4.56 -3.41
C GLY A 82 4.24 4.81 -3.16
N SER A 83 4.80 5.82 -3.83
CA SER A 83 6.22 6.19 -3.66
C SER A 83 6.55 6.66 -2.24
N TRP A 84 5.63 7.37 -1.57
CA TRP A 84 5.82 7.77 -0.17
C TRP A 84 5.77 6.60 0.81
N LEU A 85 4.82 5.67 0.64
CA LEU A 85 4.68 4.51 1.53
C LEU A 85 5.79 3.48 1.33
N GLN A 86 6.36 3.43 0.13
CA GLN A 86 7.45 2.53 -0.26
C GLN A 86 8.83 3.18 -0.05
N HIS A 87 8.88 4.43 0.40
CA HIS A 87 10.13 5.06 0.79
C HIS A 87 10.76 4.29 1.96
N PRO A 88 12.03 3.86 1.88
CA PRO A 88 12.67 3.00 2.88
C PRO A 88 12.65 3.62 4.28
N ALA A 89 12.70 4.95 4.39
CA ALA A 89 12.58 5.66 5.67
C ALA A 89 11.19 5.51 6.33
N VAL A 90 10.10 5.56 5.55
CA VAL A 90 8.74 5.41 6.07
C VAL A 90 8.48 3.95 6.45
N LEU A 91 8.93 3.02 5.60
CA LEU A 91 8.84 1.58 5.87
C LEU A 91 9.63 1.19 7.13
N MET A 92 10.81 1.76 7.34
CA MET A 92 11.60 1.60 8.56
C MET A 92 10.90 2.20 9.79
N GLY A 93 10.26 3.37 9.67
CA GLY A 93 9.48 3.97 10.75
C GLY A 93 8.29 3.10 11.17
N VAL A 94 7.56 2.56 10.20
CA VAL A 94 6.47 1.61 10.42
C VAL A 94 6.98 0.32 11.05
N ALA A 95 8.07 -0.26 10.52
CA ALA A 95 8.65 -1.47 11.08
C ALA A 95 9.12 -1.26 12.53
N ALA A 96 9.73 -0.11 12.83
CA ALA A 96 10.12 0.26 14.19
C ALA A 96 8.90 0.37 15.13
N LEU A 97 7.79 0.94 14.67
CA LEU A 97 6.54 0.98 15.43
C LEU A 97 5.99 -0.43 15.71
N ILE A 98 5.99 -1.32 14.71
CA ILE A 98 5.51 -2.71 14.88
C ILE A 98 6.43 -3.47 15.85
N VAL A 99 7.75 -3.26 15.76
CA VAL A 99 8.72 -3.84 16.72
C VAL A 99 8.43 -3.34 18.13
N ALA A 100 8.17 -2.04 18.32
CA ALA A 100 7.81 -1.47 19.61
C ALA A 100 6.53 -2.11 20.20
N LEU A 101 5.51 -2.33 19.37
CA LEU A 101 4.28 -3.02 19.78
C LEU A 101 4.51 -4.50 20.11
N SER A 102 5.36 -5.19 19.33
CA SER A 102 5.74 -6.58 19.58
C SER A 102 6.49 -6.72 20.91
N LEU A 103 7.43 -5.83 21.20
CA LEU A 103 8.15 -5.77 22.48
C LEU A 103 7.20 -5.51 23.68
N SER A 104 6.15 -4.70 23.49
CA SER A 104 5.10 -4.54 24.49
C SER A 104 4.30 -5.83 24.72
N MET A 105 4.06 -6.62 23.67
CA MET A 105 3.41 -7.93 23.78
C MET A 105 4.30 -8.99 24.47
N PHE A 106 5.63 -8.88 24.40
CA PHE A 106 6.52 -9.74 25.20
C PHE A 106 6.54 -9.37 26.69
N GLY A 107 5.86 -8.28 27.08
CA GLY A 107 5.86 -7.79 28.47
C GLY A 107 7.20 -7.18 28.87
N LEU A 108 8.09 -6.87 27.91
CA LEU A 108 9.35 -6.18 28.18
C LEU A 108 9.09 -4.72 28.60
N TYR A 109 7.99 -4.15 28.11
CA TYR A 109 7.40 -2.88 28.55
C TYR A 109 5.89 -3.07 28.77
N GLU A 110 5.46 -3.18 30.03
CA GLU A 110 4.10 -2.80 30.37
C GLU A 110 4.02 -1.29 30.18
N LEU A 111 3.31 -0.83 29.13
CA LEU A 111 2.82 0.53 29.10
C LEU A 111 1.86 0.68 30.29
N GLN A 112 2.41 0.92 31.48
CA GLN A 112 1.69 1.65 32.51
C GLN A 112 1.71 3.10 32.04
N PRO A 113 0.65 3.61 31.41
CA PRO A 113 0.57 5.03 31.11
C PRO A 113 0.84 5.77 32.43
N PRO A 114 1.79 6.70 32.45
CA PRO A 114 2.20 7.34 33.69
C PRO A 114 1.00 8.03 34.31
N SER A 115 0.90 7.99 35.65
CA SER A 115 -0.31 8.32 36.40
C SER A 115 -0.90 9.70 36.08
N TRP A 116 -0.05 10.67 35.76
CA TRP A 116 -0.44 12.02 35.33
C TRP A 116 -1.18 12.05 33.98
N LEU A 117 -0.84 11.15 33.05
CA LEU A 117 -1.53 10.98 31.79
C LEU A 117 -2.88 10.29 32.01
N THR A 118 -2.94 9.26 32.86
CA THR A 118 -4.23 8.62 33.19
C THR A 118 -5.19 9.53 33.95
N GLN A 119 -4.71 10.43 34.80
CA GLN A 119 -5.58 11.38 35.51
C GLN A 119 -6.08 12.52 34.62
N ARG A 120 -5.29 12.95 33.63
CA ARG A 120 -5.63 14.07 32.75
C ARG A 120 -6.36 13.62 31.47
N PHE A 121 -5.90 12.53 30.85
CA PHE A 121 -6.53 11.92 29.68
C PHE A 121 -7.59 10.89 30.03
N GLY A 122 -7.48 10.12 31.12
CA GLY A 122 -8.50 9.11 31.48
C GLY A 122 -9.87 9.70 31.83
N ARG A 123 -9.92 10.99 32.20
CA ARG A 123 -11.18 11.75 32.34
C ARG A 123 -11.70 12.32 31.00
N ALA A 124 -10.80 12.62 30.06
CA ALA A 124 -11.14 13.13 28.72
C ALA A 124 -11.46 12.01 27.70
N THR A 125 -10.98 10.78 27.94
CA THR A 125 -11.28 9.55 27.17
C THR A 125 -12.35 8.68 27.84
N ALA A 126 -12.96 9.14 28.94
CA ALA A 126 -14.16 8.53 29.49
C ALA A 126 -15.37 8.89 28.63
N GLY A 127 -16.00 7.89 28.00
CA GLY A 127 -17.20 8.07 27.20
C GLY A 127 -16.97 8.09 25.67
N PRO A 128 -17.98 8.50 24.89
CA PRO A 128 -18.01 8.27 23.44
C PRO A 128 -16.92 9.00 22.66
N LEU A 129 -16.50 10.18 23.14
CA LEU A 129 -15.38 10.92 22.55
C LEU A 129 -14.06 10.16 22.66
N GLY A 130 -13.86 9.43 23.77
CA GLY A 130 -12.68 8.59 23.96
C GLY A 130 -12.65 7.37 23.05
N ALA A 131 -13.81 6.74 22.84
CA ALA A 131 -13.94 5.63 21.88
C ALA A 131 -13.68 6.08 20.44
N PHE A 132 -14.13 7.27 20.06
CA PHE A 132 -13.85 7.85 18.75
C PHE A 132 -12.35 8.11 18.52
N ILE A 133 -11.67 8.73 19.50
CA ILE A 133 -10.21 9.01 19.41
C ILE A 133 -9.39 7.71 19.40
N MET A 134 -9.77 6.74 20.22
CA MET A 134 -9.14 5.41 20.21
C MET A 134 -9.31 4.73 18.85
N GLY A 135 -10.51 4.81 18.24
CA GLY A 135 -10.76 4.30 16.89
C GLY A 135 -9.86 4.95 15.83
N LEU A 136 -9.67 6.27 15.90
CA LEU A 136 -8.78 7.03 15.02
C LEU A 136 -7.31 6.61 15.16
N THR A 137 -6.83 6.46 16.39
CA THR A 137 -5.43 6.07 16.65
C THR A 137 -5.18 4.63 16.22
N VAL A 138 -6.13 3.73 16.46
CA VAL A 138 -6.03 2.33 16.00
C VAL A 138 -6.10 2.25 14.48
N GLY A 139 -6.97 3.01 13.83
CA GLY A 139 -7.04 3.08 12.36
C GLY A 139 -5.72 3.57 11.73
N LEU A 140 -5.06 4.54 12.36
CA LEU A 140 -3.75 5.03 11.91
C LEU A 140 -2.64 3.97 12.07
N ILE A 141 -2.64 3.23 13.18
CA ILE A 141 -1.67 2.14 13.43
C ILE A 141 -1.96 0.93 12.53
N ALA A 142 -3.22 0.70 12.17
CA ALA A 142 -3.64 -0.40 11.30
C ALA A 142 -3.39 -0.10 9.81
N ALA A 143 -3.35 1.17 9.42
CA ALA A 143 -3.07 1.60 8.05
C ALA A 143 -1.85 0.91 7.40
N PRO A 144 -0.66 0.81 8.04
CA PRO A 144 0.50 0.15 7.42
C PRO A 144 0.35 -1.35 7.21
N CYS A 145 -0.37 -2.07 8.08
CA CYS A 145 -0.54 -3.52 7.94
C CYS A 145 -1.66 -3.89 6.96
N ILE A 146 -2.57 -2.96 6.68
CA ILE A 146 -3.64 -3.11 5.69
C ILE A 146 -3.24 -2.46 4.35
N GLY A 147 -2.19 -1.63 4.35
CA GLY A 147 -1.69 -0.85 3.21
C GLY A 147 -1.57 -1.64 1.90
N PRO A 148 -0.89 -2.81 1.87
CA PRO A 148 -0.75 -3.62 0.66
C PRO A 148 -2.11 -4.06 0.08
N PHE A 149 -3.06 -4.39 0.97
CA PHE A 149 -4.39 -4.80 0.56
C PHE A 149 -5.22 -3.60 0.07
N LEU A 150 -5.17 -2.47 0.79
CA LEU A 150 -5.82 -1.23 0.37
C LEU A 150 -5.28 -0.75 -0.97
N LEU A 151 -3.97 -0.87 -1.22
CA LEU A 151 -3.37 -0.52 -2.51
C LEU A 151 -3.95 -1.38 -3.64
N SER A 152 -4.05 -2.70 -3.44
CA SER A 152 -4.66 -3.62 -4.41
C SER A 152 -6.13 -3.27 -4.67
N LEU A 153 -6.90 -2.92 -3.63
CA LEU A 153 -8.29 -2.52 -3.77
C LEU A 153 -8.42 -1.17 -4.50
N LEU A 154 -7.56 -0.20 -4.18
CA LEU A 154 -7.53 1.13 -4.79
C LEU A 154 -7.14 1.06 -6.27
N LEU A 155 -6.23 0.17 -6.66
CA LEU A 155 -5.88 -0.07 -8.07
C LEU A 155 -7.07 -0.57 -8.88
N VAL A 156 -7.92 -1.40 -8.28
CA VAL A 156 -9.15 -1.82 -8.97
C VAL A 156 -10.14 -0.66 -9.03
N VAL A 157 -10.34 0.07 -7.93
CA VAL A 157 -11.27 1.21 -7.90
C VAL A 157 -10.85 2.33 -8.87
N SER A 158 -9.54 2.55 -9.06
CA SER A 158 -9.04 3.57 -10.00
C SER A 158 -9.41 3.25 -11.46
N GLN A 159 -9.52 1.98 -11.83
CA GLN A 159 -9.96 1.57 -13.16
C GLN A 159 -11.48 1.79 -13.38
N LEU A 160 -12.28 1.81 -12.31
CA LEU A 160 -13.74 1.94 -12.41
C LEU A 160 -14.24 3.41 -12.43
N ALA A 161 -13.36 4.41 -12.26
CA ALA A 161 -13.63 5.86 -12.38
C ALA A 161 -14.88 6.40 -11.62
N ASN A 162 -15.43 5.66 -10.66
CA ASN A 162 -16.68 5.97 -9.95
C ASN A 162 -16.41 6.29 -8.46
N PRO A 163 -16.40 7.56 -8.05
CA PRO A 163 -16.08 7.97 -6.67
C PRO A 163 -17.06 7.41 -5.62
N TRP A 164 -18.32 7.23 -5.99
CA TRP A 164 -19.37 6.73 -5.09
C TRP A 164 -19.18 5.26 -4.70
N LEU A 165 -18.63 4.44 -5.61
CA LEU A 165 -18.32 3.03 -5.34
C LEU A 165 -17.14 2.91 -4.36
N GLY A 166 -16.11 3.73 -4.49
CA GLY A 166 -14.98 3.76 -3.55
C GLY A 166 -15.42 4.10 -2.12
N PHE A 167 -16.28 5.12 -1.96
CA PHE A 167 -16.80 5.51 -0.65
C PHE A 167 -17.62 4.39 0.00
N SER A 168 -18.53 3.74 -0.74
CA SER A 168 -19.36 2.66 -0.22
C SER A 168 -18.58 1.39 0.13
N LEU A 169 -17.55 1.05 -0.65
CA LEU A 169 -16.64 -0.08 -0.38
C LEU A 169 -15.81 0.13 0.90
N LEU A 170 -15.26 1.32 1.10
CA LEU A 170 -14.49 1.66 2.30
C LEU A 170 -15.38 1.65 3.55
N LEU A 171 -16.62 2.14 3.42
CA LEU A 171 -17.60 2.12 4.50
C LEU A 171 -17.99 0.69 4.89
N MET A 172 -18.22 -0.18 3.90
CA MET A 172 -18.48 -1.61 4.14
C MET A 172 -17.30 -2.33 4.79
N THR A 173 -16.07 -2.00 4.39
CA THR A 173 -14.86 -2.60 4.99
C THR A 173 -14.71 -2.18 6.46
N GLY A 174 -14.96 -0.90 6.78
CA GLY A 174 -14.97 -0.40 8.16
C GLY A 174 -16.06 -1.03 9.02
N LEU A 175 -17.26 -1.20 8.46
CA LEU A 175 -18.36 -1.92 9.12
C LEU A 175 -18.02 -3.40 9.35
N GLY A 176 -17.41 -4.07 8.38
CA GLY A 176 -16.98 -5.47 8.47
C GLY A 176 -15.96 -5.71 9.58
N MET A 177 -15.02 -4.78 9.78
CA MET A 177 -14.10 -4.83 10.92
C MET A 177 -14.79 -4.56 12.25
N GLY A 178 -15.67 -3.57 12.31
CA GLY A 178 -16.30 -3.11 13.54
C GLY A 178 -17.35 -4.05 14.13
N LEU A 179 -18.04 -4.81 13.27
CA LEU A 179 -19.16 -5.64 13.67
C LEU A 179 -18.76 -6.78 14.63
N PRO A 180 -17.67 -7.54 14.40
CA PRO A 180 -17.13 -8.49 15.37
C PRO A 180 -16.79 -7.87 16.73
N TYR A 181 -16.23 -6.65 16.74
CA TYR A 181 -15.88 -5.96 18.00
C TYR A 181 -17.10 -5.59 18.83
N ILE A 182 -18.18 -5.12 18.20
CA ILE A 182 -19.43 -4.81 18.88
C ILE A 182 -20.02 -6.10 19.47
N VAL A 183 -20.06 -7.18 18.67
CA VAL A 183 -20.55 -8.49 19.11
C VAL A 183 -19.73 -9.00 20.29
N LEU A 184 -18.40 -9.01 20.18
CA LEU A 184 -17.48 -9.43 21.25
C LEU A 184 -17.59 -8.53 22.49
N GLY A 185 -17.79 -7.23 22.34
CA GLY A 185 -17.98 -6.30 23.48
C GLY A 185 -19.29 -6.57 24.23
N VAL A 186 -20.39 -6.81 23.51
CA VAL A 186 -21.68 -7.17 24.09
C VAL A 186 -21.63 -8.55 24.76
N LEU A 187 -21.00 -9.53 24.11
CA LEU A 187 -20.78 -10.86 24.67
C LEU A 187 -19.86 -10.80 25.89
N ALA A 188 -18.76 -10.05 25.87
CA ALA A 188 -17.87 -9.91 27.02
C ALA A 188 -18.57 -9.25 28.22
N HIS A 189 -19.48 -8.30 27.99
CA HIS A 189 -20.29 -7.70 29.05
C HIS A 189 -21.35 -8.67 29.62
N ARG A 190 -22.06 -9.39 28.75
CA ARG A 190 -23.00 -10.46 29.14
C ARG A 190 -22.31 -11.62 29.85
N LEU A 191 -21.08 -11.89 29.45
CA LEU A 191 -20.24 -13.01 29.87
C LEU A 191 -19.09 -12.52 30.77
N ALA A 192 -19.38 -11.53 31.63
CA ALA A 192 -18.48 -10.95 32.64
C ALA A 192 -18.04 -11.97 33.73
N ARG A 193 -18.32 -13.26 33.55
CA ARG A 193 -17.88 -14.40 34.37
C ARG A 193 -16.99 -15.38 33.62
N LEU A 194 -16.39 -15.00 32.48
CA LEU A 194 -15.38 -15.87 31.86
C LEU A 194 -14.15 -15.99 32.78
N PRO A 195 -13.66 -17.21 33.03
CA PRO A 195 -12.55 -17.46 33.93
C PRO A 195 -11.31 -16.76 33.40
N LYS A 196 -10.54 -16.18 34.34
CA LYS A 196 -9.29 -15.47 34.11
C LYS A 196 -8.55 -16.08 32.93
N ALA A 197 -8.28 -15.26 31.92
CA ALA A 197 -7.48 -15.57 30.75
C ALA A 197 -6.01 -15.83 31.15
N GLY A 198 -5.78 -16.86 31.97
CA GLY A 198 -4.65 -16.92 32.89
C GLY A 198 -3.37 -17.46 32.26
N LYS A 199 -3.47 -18.56 31.51
CA LYS A 199 -2.30 -19.19 30.87
C LYS A 199 -2.41 -19.27 29.35
N TRP A 200 -3.62 -19.55 28.83
CA TRP A 200 -3.85 -19.67 27.40
C TRP A 200 -3.67 -18.33 26.66
N LEU A 201 -4.16 -17.22 27.22
CA LEU A 201 -3.99 -15.89 26.62
C LEU A 201 -2.52 -15.45 26.62
N VAL A 202 -1.76 -15.79 27.67
CA VAL A 202 -0.32 -15.50 27.76
C VAL A 202 0.46 -16.33 26.72
N TRP A 203 0.07 -17.59 26.54
CA TRP A 203 0.68 -18.45 25.52
C TRP A 203 0.39 -17.96 24.10
N SER A 204 -0.87 -17.67 23.77
CA SER A 204 -1.26 -17.12 22.46
C SER A 204 -0.58 -15.77 22.18
N LYS A 205 -0.49 -14.88 23.19
CA LYS A 205 0.23 -13.60 23.10
C LYS A 205 1.70 -13.79 22.76
N ARG A 206 2.36 -14.80 23.33
CA ARG A 206 3.78 -15.09 23.08
C ARG A 206 4.03 -15.67 21.69
N VAL A 207 3.19 -16.62 21.25
CA VAL A 207 3.25 -17.22 19.90
C VAL A 207 2.98 -16.17 18.82
N LEU A 208 1.94 -15.36 18.98
CA LEU A 208 1.61 -14.32 17.99
C LEU A 208 2.66 -13.19 17.98
N GLY A 209 3.18 -12.81 19.15
CA GLY A 209 4.28 -11.85 19.27
C GLY A 209 5.54 -12.31 18.52
N THR A 210 5.88 -13.60 18.60
CA THR A 210 7.01 -14.16 17.83
C THR A 210 6.76 -14.14 16.32
N ILE A 211 5.54 -14.45 15.86
CA ILE A 211 5.18 -14.38 14.43
C ILE A 211 5.25 -12.94 13.92
N LEU A 212 4.71 -11.99 14.69
CA LEU A 212 4.73 -10.57 14.34
C LEU A 212 6.16 -10.02 14.30
N LEU A 213 7.01 -10.43 15.24
CA LEU A 213 8.43 -10.07 15.25
C LEU A 213 9.16 -10.63 14.02
N ALA A 214 8.88 -11.88 13.65
CA ALA A 214 9.44 -12.47 12.43
C ALA A 214 9.02 -11.71 11.16
N PHE A 215 7.75 -11.29 11.08
CA PHE A 215 7.24 -10.47 9.99
C PHE A 215 7.88 -9.07 9.96
N SER A 216 8.10 -8.42 11.11
CA SER A 216 8.82 -7.16 11.18
C SER A 216 10.28 -7.30 10.73
N VAL A 217 10.98 -8.35 11.16
CA VAL A 217 12.35 -8.63 10.71
C VAL A 217 12.38 -8.87 9.19
N TYR A 218 11.37 -9.55 8.66
CA TYR A 218 11.22 -9.73 7.21
C TYR A 218 11.03 -8.40 6.47
N LEU A 219 10.18 -7.50 6.98
CA LEU A 219 10.00 -6.16 6.41
C LEU A 219 11.26 -5.30 6.50
N ILE A 220 11.99 -5.36 7.62
CA ILE A 220 13.28 -4.67 7.76
C ILE A 220 14.29 -5.22 6.77
N ALA A 221 14.35 -6.55 6.60
CA ALA A 221 15.21 -7.18 5.60
C ALA A 221 14.84 -6.74 4.18
N ILE A 222 13.55 -6.60 3.85
CA ILE A 222 13.09 -6.08 2.56
C ILE A 222 13.46 -4.60 2.39
N ALA A 223 13.26 -3.78 3.41
CA ALA A 223 13.55 -2.34 3.38
C ALA A 223 15.05 -2.07 3.22
N VAL A 224 15.88 -2.84 3.92
CA VAL A 224 17.35 -2.78 3.83
C VAL A 224 17.84 -3.26 2.47
N ARG A 225 17.19 -4.28 1.86
CA ARG A 225 17.50 -4.73 0.49
C ARG A 225 17.10 -3.67 -0.55
N GLN A 226 15.93 -3.07 -0.42
CA GLN A 226 15.47 -1.97 -1.29
C GLN A 226 16.38 -0.75 -1.20
N GLY A 227 16.88 -0.40 0.00
CA GLY A 227 17.83 0.70 0.17
C GLY A 227 19.25 0.42 -0.36
N ARG A 228 19.55 -0.83 -0.71
CA ARG A 228 20.83 -1.26 -1.30
C ARG A 228 20.67 -1.66 -2.78
N SER A 229 19.49 -1.46 -3.34
CA SER A 229 19.12 -1.98 -4.65
C SER A 229 19.77 -1.15 -5.76
N ASP A 230 20.68 -1.78 -6.49
CA ASP A 230 20.99 -1.51 -7.90
C ASP A 230 19.79 -1.92 -8.79
N GLY A 231 18.58 -1.53 -8.35
CA GLY A 231 17.28 -2.14 -8.66
C GLY A 231 16.82 -1.92 -10.09
N GLY A 232 16.73 -3.02 -10.84
CA GLY A 232 16.24 -3.07 -12.23
C GLY A 232 17.29 -3.48 -13.25
N MET A 233 18.59 -3.27 -13.00
CA MET A 233 19.64 -3.62 -13.99
C MET A 233 19.99 -5.11 -14.02
N GLU A 234 19.79 -5.86 -12.93
CA GLU A 234 20.23 -7.27 -12.82
C GLU A 234 19.27 -8.28 -13.47
N HIS A 235 17.99 -7.94 -13.64
CA HIS A 235 16.95 -8.90 -14.06
C HIS A 235 16.55 -8.83 -15.54
N SER A 236 17.10 -7.90 -16.31
CA SER A 236 16.86 -7.76 -17.75
C SER A 236 18.11 -8.09 -18.57
N THR A 237 17.93 -8.52 -19.82
CA THR A 237 19.04 -8.77 -20.77
C THR A 237 19.49 -7.52 -21.51
N VAL A 238 18.82 -6.39 -21.29
CA VAL A 238 19.08 -5.12 -21.96
C VAL A 238 20.19 -4.37 -21.22
N ALA A 239 21.15 -3.80 -21.97
CA ALA A 239 22.26 -3.04 -21.41
C ALA A 239 21.83 -1.63 -20.98
N TRP A 240 21.03 -1.55 -19.91
CA TRP A 240 20.56 -0.27 -19.37
C TRP A 240 21.70 0.59 -18.88
N GLN A 241 21.65 1.87 -19.24
CA GLN A 241 22.55 2.88 -18.71
C GLN A 241 21.76 3.85 -17.83
N PRO A 242 22.35 4.34 -16.73
CA PRO A 242 21.70 5.39 -15.94
C PRO A 242 21.50 6.64 -16.82
N TYR A 243 20.31 7.21 -16.73
CA TYR A 243 19.96 8.43 -17.45
C TYR A 243 20.86 9.60 -17.05
N SER A 244 21.36 10.32 -18.05
CA SER A 244 21.93 11.65 -17.88
C SER A 244 21.59 12.49 -19.10
N TYR A 245 21.42 13.80 -18.89
CA TYR A 245 21.13 14.71 -19.98
C TYR A 245 22.23 14.70 -21.05
N ALA A 246 23.49 14.57 -20.64
CA ALA A 246 24.63 14.49 -21.55
C ALA A 246 24.57 13.28 -22.48
N LYS A 247 24.19 12.09 -21.97
CA LYS A 247 24.07 10.88 -22.79
C LYS A 247 22.90 10.96 -23.78
N LEU A 248 21.78 11.54 -23.33
CA LEU A 248 20.63 11.79 -24.20
C LEU A 248 21.03 12.68 -25.39
N GLN A 249 21.69 13.80 -25.10
CA GLN A 249 22.15 14.73 -26.14
C GLN A 249 23.21 14.11 -27.07
N GLN A 250 24.12 13.30 -26.52
CA GLN A 250 25.10 12.59 -27.32
C GLN A 250 24.44 11.63 -28.32
N ALA A 251 23.40 10.91 -27.89
CA ALA A 251 22.66 9.99 -28.77
C ALA A 251 21.93 10.73 -29.90
N PHE A 252 21.34 11.89 -29.60
CA PHE A 252 20.71 12.74 -30.62
C PHE A 252 21.72 13.29 -31.64
N GLN A 253 22.91 13.71 -31.17
CA GLN A 253 23.98 14.14 -32.08
C GLN A 253 24.52 13.00 -32.95
N ALA A 254 24.49 11.77 -32.43
CA ALA A 254 24.88 10.57 -33.15
C ALA A 254 23.78 10.02 -34.09
N ASN A 255 22.63 10.68 -34.18
CA ASN A 255 21.43 10.22 -34.90
C ASN A 255 21.00 8.79 -34.51
N GLN A 256 21.08 8.46 -33.22
CA GLN A 256 20.67 7.16 -32.71
C GLN A 256 19.30 7.27 -32.03
N PRO A 257 18.38 6.31 -32.27
CA PRO A 257 17.12 6.30 -31.56
C PRO A 257 17.37 5.98 -30.07
N VAL A 258 16.61 6.65 -29.21
CA VAL A 258 16.80 6.55 -27.76
C VAL A 258 15.54 6.02 -27.12
N LEU A 259 15.71 5.08 -26.19
CA LEU A 259 14.64 4.63 -25.31
C LEU A 259 14.99 5.05 -23.89
N VAL A 260 14.10 5.81 -23.26
CA VAL A 260 14.21 6.18 -21.85
C VAL A 260 13.12 5.48 -21.06
N ASP A 261 13.51 4.57 -20.17
CA ASP A 261 12.61 3.83 -19.28
C ASP A 261 12.57 4.49 -17.90
N ILE A 262 11.39 4.95 -17.48
CA ILE A 262 11.16 5.49 -16.14
C ILE A 262 10.62 4.34 -15.29
N TYR A 263 11.48 3.85 -14.41
CA TYR A 263 11.34 2.61 -13.65
C TYR A 263 11.32 2.86 -12.15
N ALA A 264 10.69 1.95 -11.38
CA ALA A 264 10.93 1.83 -9.95
C ALA A 264 10.76 0.38 -9.47
N ASP A 265 11.53 -0.05 -8.47
CA ASP A 265 11.43 -1.41 -7.89
C ASP A 265 10.05 -1.70 -7.26
N TRP A 266 9.38 -0.63 -6.84
CA TRP A 266 8.09 -0.71 -6.20
C TRP A 266 6.91 -0.77 -7.19
N CYS A 267 7.20 -0.55 -8.47
CA CYS A 267 6.24 -0.59 -9.56
C CYS A 267 6.14 -2.01 -10.09
N LEU A 268 5.12 -2.75 -9.66
CA LEU A 268 4.92 -4.15 -10.06
C LEU A 268 4.89 -4.34 -11.59
N PRO A 269 4.22 -3.49 -12.40
CA PRO A 269 4.26 -3.61 -13.86
C PRO A 269 5.65 -3.34 -14.46
N CYS A 270 6.49 -2.53 -13.80
CA CYS A 270 7.86 -2.28 -14.21
C CYS A 270 8.72 -3.54 -14.04
N VAL A 271 8.61 -4.18 -12.87
CA VAL A 271 9.30 -5.45 -12.55
C VAL A 271 8.83 -6.58 -13.48
N GLU A 272 7.53 -6.64 -13.77
CA GLU A 272 6.98 -7.60 -14.74
C GLU A 272 7.55 -7.37 -16.15
N MET A 273 7.67 -6.10 -16.58
CA MET A 273 8.26 -5.76 -17.87
C MET A 273 9.74 -6.12 -17.96
N ASP A 274 10.52 -5.96 -16.88
CA ASP A 274 11.91 -6.42 -16.80
C ASP A 274 12.01 -7.96 -16.95
N HIS A 275 11.15 -8.71 -16.25
CA HIS A 275 11.21 -10.17 -16.27
C HIS A 275 10.64 -10.82 -17.53
N VAL A 276 9.67 -10.17 -18.18
CA VAL A 276 8.94 -10.74 -19.32
C VAL A 276 9.37 -10.11 -20.64
N THR A 277 9.35 -8.77 -20.71
CA THR A 277 9.54 -8.03 -21.97
C THR A 277 11.01 -7.77 -22.26
N PHE A 278 11.75 -7.17 -21.32
CA PHE A 278 13.18 -6.86 -21.50
C PHE A 278 14.08 -8.09 -21.35
N ARG A 279 13.54 -9.21 -20.85
CA ARG A 279 14.21 -10.51 -20.88
C ARG A 279 14.03 -11.28 -22.19
N HIS A 280 13.05 -10.88 -23.02
CA HIS A 280 12.78 -11.57 -24.28
C HIS A 280 13.92 -11.37 -25.27
N PRO A 281 14.44 -12.44 -25.90
CA PRO A 281 15.62 -12.35 -26.77
C PRO A 281 15.42 -11.39 -27.94
N ASP A 282 14.25 -11.41 -28.59
CA ASP A 282 13.97 -10.53 -29.73
C ASP A 282 13.89 -9.05 -29.33
N VAL A 283 13.39 -8.77 -28.13
CA VAL A 283 13.34 -7.40 -27.58
C VAL A 283 14.75 -6.93 -27.26
N ALA A 284 15.57 -7.74 -26.60
CA ALA A 284 16.96 -7.42 -26.30
C ALA A 284 17.78 -7.23 -27.59
N ALA A 285 17.57 -8.06 -28.60
CA ALA A 285 18.19 -7.93 -29.91
C ALA A 285 17.77 -6.63 -30.61
N ARG A 286 16.48 -6.27 -30.59
CA ARG A 286 16.02 -5.02 -31.19
C ARG A 286 16.53 -3.79 -30.44
N LEU A 287 16.56 -3.82 -29.11
CA LEU A 287 17.05 -2.70 -28.30
C LEU A 287 18.57 -2.50 -28.41
N SER A 288 19.32 -3.47 -28.94
CA SER A 288 20.76 -3.28 -29.22
C SER A 288 21.04 -2.18 -30.25
N SER A 289 20.06 -1.81 -31.10
CA SER A 289 20.18 -0.68 -32.02
C SER A 289 19.73 0.65 -31.43
N PHE A 290 19.34 0.68 -30.16
CA PHE A 290 18.89 1.87 -29.45
C PHE A 290 19.91 2.25 -28.36
N VAL A 291 19.96 3.53 -28.04
CA VAL A 291 20.57 3.96 -26.77
C VAL A 291 19.53 3.78 -25.68
N THR A 292 19.75 2.84 -24.77
CA THR A 292 18.84 2.53 -23.66
C THR A 292 19.27 3.24 -22.38
N LEU A 293 18.48 4.22 -21.97
CA LEU A 293 18.66 4.98 -20.74
C LEU A 293 17.55 4.62 -19.75
N ARG A 294 17.87 4.54 -18.46
CA ARG A 294 16.91 4.27 -17.39
C ARG A 294 16.96 5.34 -16.32
N VAL A 295 15.78 5.85 -15.96
CA VAL A 295 15.56 6.73 -14.80
C VAL A 295 15.04 5.84 -13.67
N ASP A 296 15.79 5.76 -12.58
CA ASP A 296 15.36 5.07 -11.36
C ASP A 296 14.63 6.04 -10.44
N ALA A 297 13.34 5.77 -10.20
CA ALA A 297 12.46 6.52 -9.31
C ALA A 297 12.17 5.78 -7.99
N THR A 298 12.97 4.77 -7.63
CA THR A 298 12.79 3.94 -6.41
C THR A 298 13.03 4.73 -5.12
N GLY A 299 14.16 5.43 -5.02
CA GLY A 299 14.58 6.17 -3.83
C GLY A 299 14.43 7.70 -3.93
N GLY A 300 13.89 8.19 -5.05
CA GLY A 300 13.84 9.61 -5.40
C GLY A 300 14.49 9.89 -6.76
N ILE A 301 14.12 11.01 -7.37
CA ILE A 301 14.49 11.35 -8.76
C ILE A 301 15.56 12.44 -8.75
N SER A 302 16.60 12.28 -9.56
CA SER A 302 17.66 13.30 -9.69
C SER A 302 17.09 14.58 -10.31
N ARG A 303 17.69 15.74 -10.04
CA ARG A 303 17.21 17.03 -10.59
C ARG A 303 17.18 17.02 -12.12
N GLU A 304 18.14 16.37 -12.77
CA GLU A 304 18.20 16.22 -14.22
C GLU A 304 17.08 15.33 -14.76
N ALA A 305 16.81 14.21 -14.08
CA ALA A 305 15.71 13.33 -14.45
C ALA A 305 14.35 14.00 -14.19
N GLN A 306 14.20 14.76 -13.11
CA GLN A 306 12.98 15.52 -12.84
C GLN A 306 12.69 16.54 -13.95
N ALA A 307 13.72 17.24 -14.44
CA ALA A 307 13.56 18.17 -15.55
C ALA A 307 13.07 17.47 -16.84
N LEU A 308 13.50 16.23 -17.11
CA LEU A 308 12.98 15.43 -18.21
C LEU A 308 11.49 15.11 -18.00
N LEU A 309 11.11 14.66 -16.81
CA LEU A 309 9.72 14.31 -16.50
C LEU A 309 8.79 15.51 -16.65
N ASP A 310 9.22 16.68 -16.16
CA ASP A 310 8.46 17.93 -16.26
C ASP A 310 8.39 18.40 -17.72
N GLN A 311 9.49 18.26 -18.49
CA GLN A 311 9.53 18.66 -19.91
C GLN A 311 8.59 17.83 -20.79
N TYR A 312 8.46 16.53 -20.49
CA TYR A 312 7.67 15.60 -21.28
C TYR A 312 6.31 15.26 -20.62
N ASP A 313 5.90 15.96 -19.56
CA ASP A 313 4.64 15.72 -18.83
C ASP A 313 4.47 14.26 -18.38
N VAL A 314 5.52 13.68 -17.78
CA VAL A 314 5.51 12.31 -17.27
C VAL A 314 5.19 12.31 -15.78
N PHE A 315 4.01 11.79 -15.44
CA PHE A 315 3.47 11.84 -14.07
C PHE A 315 3.76 10.58 -13.22
N GLY A 316 4.42 9.56 -13.77
CA GLY A 316 4.70 8.35 -13.00
C GLY A 316 5.35 7.20 -13.79
N VAL A 317 5.35 6.04 -13.13
CA VAL A 317 5.93 4.77 -13.63
C VAL A 317 4.85 3.70 -13.80
N PRO A 318 5.04 2.71 -14.70
CA PRO A 318 6.07 2.66 -15.73
C PRO A 318 5.72 3.63 -16.84
N THR A 319 6.69 4.44 -17.26
CA THR A 319 6.57 5.21 -18.51
C THR A 319 7.81 4.97 -19.35
N ILE A 320 7.64 4.65 -20.62
CA ILE A 320 8.74 4.61 -21.58
C ILE A 320 8.56 5.75 -22.57
N LEU A 321 9.60 6.58 -22.68
CA LEU A 321 9.73 7.59 -23.71
C LEU A 321 10.57 7.02 -24.85
N LEU A 322 10.08 7.18 -26.07
CA LEU A 322 10.77 6.74 -27.27
C LEU A 322 11.08 7.94 -28.15
N PHE A 323 12.36 8.05 -28.52
CA PHE A 323 12.88 9.11 -29.38
C PHE A 323 13.37 8.50 -30.69
N ASP A 324 12.99 9.13 -31.80
CA ASP A 324 13.50 8.77 -33.12
C ASP A 324 14.98 9.19 -33.28
N ALA A 325 15.60 8.79 -34.39
CA ALA A 325 16.98 9.15 -34.70
C ALA A 325 17.20 10.67 -34.87
N SER A 326 16.14 11.47 -35.07
CA SER A 326 16.22 12.93 -35.13
C SER A 326 16.12 13.61 -33.76
N GLY A 327 15.97 12.83 -32.70
CA GLY A 327 15.78 13.32 -31.33
C GLY A 327 14.37 13.84 -31.06
N ARG A 328 13.40 13.54 -31.92
CA ARG A 328 11.99 13.87 -31.67
C ARG A 328 11.34 12.75 -30.87
N GLU A 329 10.60 13.16 -29.85
CA GLU A 329 9.80 12.25 -29.03
C GLU A 329 8.47 11.94 -29.73
N HIS A 330 7.96 10.73 -29.53
CA HIS A 330 6.70 10.25 -30.08
C HIS A 330 5.68 9.96 -28.96
N PRO A 331 4.91 10.98 -28.50
CA PRO A 331 3.94 10.82 -27.42
C PRO A 331 2.93 9.70 -27.64
N GLU A 332 2.54 9.47 -28.89
CA GLU A 332 1.59 8.43 -29.33
C GLU A 332 2.12 7.00 -29.20
N LEU A 333 3.45 6.85 -29.09
CA LEU A 333 4.13 5.57 -28.90
C LEU A 333 4.56 5.34 -27.45
N ARG A 334 4.28 6.28 -26.54
CA ARG A 334 4.58 6.11 -25.11
C ARG A 334 3.89 4.88 -24.55
N ILE A 335 4.61 4.19 -23.70
CA ILE A 335 4.12 2.98 -23.03
C ILE A 335 3.92 3.33 -21.57
N GLN A 336 2.66 3.32 -21.14
CA GLN A 336 2.25 3.57 -19.75
C GLN A 336 1.63 2.29 -19.21
N GLY A 337 2.38 1.55 -18.39
CA GLY A 337 2.00 0.23 -17.91
C GLY A 337 2.76 -0.93 -18.57
N PHE A 338 2.41 -2.16 -18.18
CA PHE A 338 3.03 -3.36 -18.72
C PHE A 338 2.61 -3.59 -20.19
N LEU A 339 3.60 -3.90 -21.04
CA LEU A 339 3.37 -4.26 -22.43
C LEU A 339 4.12 -5.57 -22.77
N PRO A 340 3.43 -6.61 -23.28
CA PRO A 340 4.07 -7.88 -23.59
C PRO A 340 5.02 -7.77 -24.81
N PRO A 341 5.99 -8.70 -24.97
CA PRO A 341 7.08 -8.61 -25.95
C PRO A 341 6.66 -8.29 -27.38
N GLN A 342 5.65 -9.00 -27.91
CA GLN A 342 5.17 -8.84 -29.29
C GLN A 342 4.66 -7.41 -29.55
N ARG A 343 3.78 -6.90 -28.68
CA ARG A 343 3.26 -5.53 -28.79
C ARG A 343 4.34 -4.47 -28.57
N PHE A 344 5.35 -4.79 -27.78
CA PHE A 344 6.50 -3.91 -27.57
C PHE A 344 7.33 -3.78 -28.85
N LEU A 345 7.59 -4.89 -29.54
CA LEU A 345 8.27 -4.88 -30.85
C LEU A 345 7.48 -4.09 -31.90
N ASP A 346 6.15 -4.25 -31.94
CA ASP A 346 5.27 -3.49 -32.84
C ASP A 346 5.40 -1.97 -32.64
N ARG A 347 5.60 -1.52 -31.39
CA ARG A 347 5.83 -0.10 -31.06
C ARG A 347 7.21 0.37 -31.50
N LEU A 348 8.25 -0.43 -31.28
CA LEU A 348 9.61 -0.09 -31.71
C LEU A 348 9.72 -0.01 -33.25
N ALA A 349 8.98 -0.84 -33.97
CA ALA A 349 8.95 -0.82 -35.44
C ALA A 349 8.40 0.50 -35.98
N GLN A 350 7.37 1.07 -35.33
CA GLN A 350 6.76 2.34 -35.72
C GLN A 350 7.72 3.52 -35.65
N ILE A 351 8.66 3.50 -34.69
CA ILE A 351 9.58 4.64 -34.48
C ILE A 351 10.80 4.63 -35.41
N THR A 352 11.20 3.45 -35.86
CA THR A 352 12.42 3.28 -36.64
C THR A 352 12.16 3.35 -38.14
N GLY A 353 10.91 3.21 -38.60
CA GLY A 353 10.59 3.18 -40.03
C GLY A 353 11.30 2.04 -40.80
N ILE A 354 11.90 1.08 -40.08
CA ILE A 354 12.61 -0.06 -40.64
C ILE A 354 11.64 -1.25 -40.58
N PRO A 355 11.05 -1.68 -41.72
CA PRO A 355 10.22 -2.86 -41.75
C PRO A 355 11.05 -4.10 -41.36
N GLU A 356 10.39 -5.02 -40.65
CA GLU A 356 10.94 -6.34 -40.28
C GLU A 356 11.56 -7.01 -41.52
N ARG A 357 12.79 -7.50 -41.38
CA ARG A 357 13.45 -8.31 -42.42
C ARG A 357 13.19 -9.78 -42.17
#